data_AF-A0A501QA34-F1
#
_entry.id   AF-A0A501QA34-F1
#
_cell.length_a   1.000
_cell.length_b   1.000
_cell.length_c   1.000
_cell.angle_alpha   90.00
_cell.angle_beta   90.00
_cell.angle_gamma   90.00
#
_symmetry.space_group_name_H-M   'P 1'
#
loop_
_entity.id
_entity.type
_entity.pdbx_description
1 polymer ?
#
loop_
_entity_poly.entity_id
_entity_poly.type
_entity_poly.pdbx_seq_one_letter_code
_entity_poly.pdbx_strand_id
1 'polypeptide(L)'
;MKNNYLTKKLFCVLLPLLFLSNKGNAQYTVSAIPHQAYTLISPTPLFNVDDRNSPVVTLPFNFTFYGNTYNQLVVSSNGYIDFRTSLANQNGPWQITTTIPNLSFQIKNAILACYHDLNNGNATGTISYSVVGAAPYRKFILMFIDQPHYGGAVCSNLKSTFQTVLYETLNTIDVQIISKPVCTAWNSGNAITGIVNESGTIALTPPGRNTGAWAATQEGWRFSLPSEMNTYKYTKCDPDLDGTAAFDLQVVIDDLSAPFMTFHHTLSDAQNQVNEIQPLIYHNPAAYEEIMYGNNNGQIIKIILRAIDCNVDYDLDTIATASEDLNGDGNLENDDTDGDGIPNFLDNDDDGDMILTSFEYVFASGRNSNSTNSLLDTDNDGIPNYLDNDDDGDGVLTINEDYNRNNNPADDDTNNNGLPDYLEMAVALGVDGHNLNSLISLYPNPVSNTLNIDNRTNEVISNIAIYSINGMLVKQVPNAANTTSIPVSELQTGMYFVKMEVGNQVMNYKFIKK
;
A
#
# COMPACT_ATOMS: atom_id res chain seq x y z
N MET A 1 -49.02 0.22 50.73
CA MET A 1 -47.54 0.33 50.63
C MET A 1 -47.11 -0.73 49.64
N LYS A 2 -47.05 -0.46 48.34
CA LYS A 2 -46.04 0.26 47.51
C LYS A 2 -45.28 -0.77 46.64
N ASN A 3 -45.28 -0.51 45.33
CA ASN A 3 -44.47 -1.03 44.20
C ASN A 3 -45.07 -2.23 43.45
N ASN A 4 -45.80 -2.07 42.32
CA ASN A 4 -45.40 -1.69 40.92
C ASN A 4 -44.34 -2.65 40.34
N TYR A 5 -44.48 -3.28 39.16
CA TYR A 5 -44.85 -2.70 37.86
C TYR A 5 -45.60 -3.65 36.89
N LEU A 6 -46.42 -2.99 36.06
CA LEU A 6 -47.19 -3.46 34.91
C LEU A 6 -46.35 -3.62 33.62
N THR A 7 -46.63 -4.69 32.86
CA THR A 7 -46.87 -4.81 31.39
C THR A 7 -46.10 -3.93 30.38
N LYS A 8 -45.67 -4.52 29.24
CA LYS A 8 -46.28 -4.25 27.92
C LYS A 8 -45.76 -5.13 26.77
N LYS A 9 -46.68 -5.36 25.83
CA LYS A 9 -46.64 -6.16 24.61
C LYS A 9 -45.61 -5.63 23.59
N LEU A 10 -44.94 -6.55 22.90
CA LEU A 10 -44.13 -6.29 21.70
C LEU A 10 -45.08 -5.94 20.53
N PHE A 11 -44.86 -4.78 19.91
CA PHE A 11 -45.54 -4.32 18.70
C PHE A 11 -44.53 -4.46 17.56
N CYS A 12 -44.83 -5.30 16.56
CA CYS A 12 -44.04 -5.46 15.36
C CYS A 12 -44.41 -4.33 14.38
N VAL A 13 -43.47 -3.45 14.05
CA VAL A 13 -43.63 -2.41 13.02
C VAL A 13 -42.75 -2.81 11.84
N LEU A 14 -43.39 -3.20 10.74
CA LEU A 14 -42.78 -3.32 9.42
C LEU A 14 -42.49 -1.90 8.92
N LEU A 15 -41.22 -1.56 8.72
CA LEU A 15 -40.81 -0.32 8.05
C LEU A 15 -40.46 -0.65 6.59
N PRO A 16 -41.05 0.02 5.58
CA PRO A 16 -40.65 -0.19 4.19
C PRO A 16 -39.27 0.45 3.98
N LEU A 17 -38.30 -0.32 3.47
CA LEU A 17 -37.05 0.24 2.95
C LEU A 17 -37.39 1.13 1.75
N LEU A 18 -37.36 2.45 1.95
CA LEU A 18 -37.19 3.38 0.85
C LEU A 18 -35.75 3.24 0.35
N PHE A 19 -35.59 2.81 -0.90
CA PHE A 19 -34.35 3.00 -1.66
C PHE A 19 -34.19 4.49 -1.96
N LEU A 20 -33.55 5.21 -1.04
CA LEU A 20 -32.87 6.46 -1.36
C LEU A 20 -31.53 6.09 -1.99
N SER A 21 -31.36 6.45 -3.26
CA SER A 21 -30.06 6.55 -3.93
C SER A 21 -29.21 7.59 -3.19
N ASN A 22 -28.57 7.18 -2.10
CA ASN A 22 -27.43 7.90 -1.58
C ASN A 22 -26.29 7.65 -2.56
N LYS A 23 -25.81 8.70 -3.23
CA LYS A 23 -24.39 8.74 -3.58
C LYS A 23 -23.64 8.51 -2.27
N GLY A 24 -23.21 7.27 -2.02
CA GLY A 24 -22.55 6.92 -0.77
C GLY A 24 -21.34 7.83 -0.62
N ASN A 25 -21.22 8.51 0.52
CA ASN A 25 -19.95 9.11 0.90
C ASN A 25 -18.97 7.95 1.01
N ALA A 26 -18.11 7.77 0.01
CA ALA A 26 -17.08 6.76 0.06
C ALA A 26 -16.18 7.10 1.25
N GLN A 27 -16.22 6.27 2.30
CA GLN A 27 -15.44 6.50 3.51
C GLN A 27 -14.03 5.98 3.28
N TYR A 28 -13.07 6.86 3.04
CA TYR A 28 -11.67 6.45 2.97
C TYR A 28 -11.20 5.80 4.27
N THR A 29 -10.16 4.98 4.13
CA THR A 29 -9.30 4.52 5.22
C THR A 29 -7.96 5.26 5.16
N VAL A 30 -7.21 5.25 6.26
CA VAL A 30 -5.84 5.78 6.30
C VAL A 30 -4.96 4.79 7.05
N SER A 31 -3.86 4.39 6.44
CA SER A 31 -2.85 3.48 7.01
C SER A 31 -1.46 4.09 6.84
N ALA A 32 -0.58 3.78 7.79
CA ALA A 32 0.84 4.00 7.58
C ALA A 32 1.32 3.00 6.52
N ILE A 33 2.22 3.45 5.65
CA ILE A 33 2.90 2.62 4.65
C ILE A 33 4.41 2.88 4.76
N PRO A 34 5.25 1.93 4.31
CA PRO A 34 6.68 2.17 4.11
C PRO A 34 6.94 3.46 3.32
N HIS A 35 8.09 4.09 3.59
CA HIS A 35 8.45 5.28 2.85
C HIS A 35 9.01 4.89 1.49
N GLN A 36 8.25 5.22 0.45
CA GLN A 36 8.66 5.00 -0.92
C GLN A 36 9.01 6.34 -1.58
N ALA A 37 10.18 6.41 -2.20
CA ALA A 37 10.65 7.60 -2.90
C ALA A 37 10.35 7.51 -4.40
N TYR A 38 9.38 8.29 -4.86
CA TYR A 38 9.03 8.33 -6.29
C TYR A 38 9.94 9.30 -7.06
N THR A 39 10.36 8.91 -8.26
CA THR A 39 11.15 9.79 -9.14
C THR A 39 10.27 10.44 -10.20
N LEU A 40 10.48 11.75 -10.44
CA LEU A 40 9.82 12.45 -11.54
C LEU A 40 10.53 12.19 -12.87
N ILE A 41 9.82 11.59 -13.83
CA ILE A 41 10.30 11.46 -15.21
C ILE A 41 9.79 12.65 -16.04
N SER A 42 10.70 13.38 -16.68
CA SER A 42 10.39 14.57 -17.48
C SER A 42 9.46 15.56 -16.75
N PRO A 43 9.88 16.09 -15.57
CA PRO A 43 9.02 16.87 -14.69
C PRO A 43 8.46 18.11 -15.39
N THR A 44 7.16 18.36 -15.18
CA THR A 44 6.49 19.61 -15.54
C THR A 44 6.51 20.57 -14.35
N PRO A 45 7.26 21.69 -14.40
CA PRO A 45 7.23 22.70 -13.35
C PRO A 45 5.88 23.41 -13.32
N LEU A 46 5.38 23.71 -12.11
CA LEU A 46 4.07 24.36 -11.95
C LEU A 46 4.17 25.89 -11.82
N PHE A 47 4.73 26.40 -10.72
CA PHE A 47 4.86 27.84 -10.45
C PHE A 47 5.78 28.10 -9.24
N ASN A 48 6.18 29.36 -9.07
CA ASN A 48 7.06 29.86 -8.00
C ASN A 48 6.50 31.16 -7.39
N VAL A 49 5.21 31.16 -7.06
CA VAL A 49 4.52 32.31 -6.47
C VAL A 49 3.92 31.87 -5.14
N ASP A 50 4.37 32.55 -4.09
CA ASP A 50 3.94 32.32 -2.71
C ASP A 50 2.45 32.57 -2.52
N ASP A 51 1.82 31.83 -1.60
CA ASP A 51 0.39 31.86 -1.30
C ASP A 51 -0.55 31.78 -2.52
N ARG A 52 -0.20 30.96 -3.51
CA ARG A 52 -0.96 30.88 -4.77
C ARG A 52 -1.27 29.44 -5.18
N ASN A 53 -2.41 29.27 -5.84
CA ASN A 53 -2.73 28.03 -6.54
C ASN A 53 -2.21 28.09 -7.99
N SER A 54 -1.79 26.93 -8.50
CA SER A 54 -1.37 26.73 -9.89
C SER A 54 -2.47 27.11 -10.90
N PRO A 55 -2.12 27.23 -12.19
CA PRO A 55 -3.07 26.98 -13.26
C PRO A 55 -3.73 25.59 -13.12
N VAL A 56 -4.84 25.37 -13.84
CA VAL A 56 -5.48 24.05 -13.86
C VAL A 56 -4.51 23.01 -14.42
N VAL A 57 -4.29 21.94 -13.66
CA VAL A 57 -3.57 20.74 -14.10
C VAL A 57 -4.63 19.74 -14.57
N THR A 58 -4.46 19.21 -15.78
CA THR A 58 -5.35 18.17 -16.32
C THR A 58 -4.70 16.81 -16.14
N LEU A 59 -5.39 15.92 -15.44
CA LEU A 59 -5.01 14.51 -15.33
C LEU A 59 -5.35 13.82 -16.66
N PRO A 60 -4.47 12.95 -17.18
CA PRO A 60 -4.77 12.19 -18.40
C PRO A 60 -5.72 11.00 -18.14
N PHE A 61 -6.24 10.92 -16.92
CA PHE A 61 -7.17 9.91 -16.43
C PHE A 61 -8.23 10.53 -15.50
N ASN A 62 -9.27 9.75 -15.23
CA ASN A 62 -10.29 10.07 -14.25
C ASN A 62 -9.87 9.56 -12.87
N PHE A 63 -9.97 10.41 -11.86
CA PHE A 63 -9.68 10.09 -10.46
C PHE A 63 -10.92 10.30 -9.61
N THR A 64 -11.32 9.30 -8.84
CA THR A 64 -12.49 9.34 -7.96
C THR A 64 -12.10 9.83 -6.58
N PHE A 65 -12.62 10.98 -6.19
CA PHE A 65 -12.41 11.57 -4.87
C PHE A 65 -13.74 11.87 -4.16
N TYR A 66 -13.96 11.26 -2.99
CA TYR A 66 -15.22 11.34 -2.23
C TYR A 66 -16.48 11.09 -3.09
N GLY A 67 -16.43 10.12 -3.99
CA GLY A 67 -17.55 9.72 -4.85
C GLY A 67 -17.83 10.66 -6.03
N ASN A 68 -16.97 11.65 -6.26
CA ASN A 68 -16.99 12.48 -7.47
C ASN A 68 -15.79 12.13 -8.35
N THR A 69 -15.97 12.22 -9.67
CA THR A 69 -14.90 11.98 -10.64
C THR A 69 -14.28 13.30 -11.08
N TYR A 70 -12.96 13.38 -10.99
CA TYR A 70 -12.16 14.53 -11.39
C TYR A 70 -11.11 14.12 -12.41
N ASN A 71 -10.89 14.96 -13.41
CA ASN A 71 -9.74 14.87 -14.31
C ASN A 71 -8.94 16.18 -14.33
N GLN A 72 -9.23 17.07 -13.37
CA GLN A 72 -8.59 18.37 -13.24
C GLN A 72 -8.44 18.72 -11.77
N LEU A 73 -7.33 19.38 -11.46
CA LEU A 73 -7.00 19.83 -10.11
C LEU A 73 -6.20 21.14 -10.16
N VAL A 74 -6.03 21.76 -8.99
CA VAL A 74 -5.05 22.83 -8.78
C VAL A 74 -4.16 22.47 -7.60
N VAL A 75 -2.91 22.94 -7.63
CA VAL A 75 -1.91 22.71 -6.58
C VAL A 75 -1.59 24.02 -5.89
N SER A 76 -1.60 24.04 -4.57
CA SER A 76 -1.20 25.21 -3.78
C SER A 76 0.29 25.20 -3.48
N SER A 77 0.89 26.40 -3.36
CA SER A 77 2.26 26.57 -2.87
C SER A 77 2.46 25.98 -1.48
N ASN A 78 1.37 25.88 -0.71
CA ASN A 78 1.35 25.46 0.68
C ASN A 78 1.13 23.94 0.87
N GLY A 79 1.41 23.11 -0.14
CA GLY A 79 1.49 21.66 0.06
C GLY A 79 0.17 20.89 0.04
N TYR A 80 -0.80 21.35 -0.76
CA TYR A 80 -2.07 20.65 -0.96
C TYR A 80 -2.57 20.69 -2.41
N ILE A 81 -3.38 19.68 -2.77
CA ILE A 81 -4.16 19.60 -4.01
C ILE A 81 -5.60 19.99 -3.70
N ASP A 82 -6.24 20.78 -4.57
CA ASP A 82 -7.66 21.16 -4.47
C ASP A 82 -8.36 20.85 -5.80
N PHE A 83 -9.48 20.13 -5.74
CA PHE A 83 -10.25 19.75 -6.93
C PHE A 83 -11.20 20.87 -7.41
N ARG A 84 -11.29 22.00 -6.71
CA ARG A 84 -12.07 23.18 -7.12
C ARG A 84 -11.26 24.04 -8.09
N THR A 85 -11.31 23.70 -9.37
CA THR A 85 -10.54 24.38 -10.44
C THR A 85 -10.84 25.87 -10.60
N SER A 86 -11.97 26.36 -10.07
CA SER A 86 -12.26 27.80 -10.02
C SER A 86 -11.22 28.60 -9.23
N LEU A 87 -10.46 27.95 -8.34
CA LEU A 87 -9.39 28.54 -7.55
C LEU A 87 -8.06 28.67 -8.30
N ALA A 88 -7.97 28.22 -9.56
CA ALA A 88 -6.77 28.31 -10.37
C ALA A 88 -6.25 29.75 -10.44
N ASN A 89 -4.94 29.92 -10.26
CA ASN A 89 -4.26 31.21 -10.23
C ASN A 89 -4.77 32.21 -9.16
N GLN A 90 -5.63 31.80 -8.21
CA GLN A 90 -6.05 32.63 -7.09
C GLN A 90 -5.14 32.44 -5.87
N ASN A 91 -5.24 33.34 -4.90
CA ASN A 91 -4.52 33.20 -3.64
C ASN A 91 -5.05 32.00 -2.85
N GLY A 92 -4.14 31.24 -2.24
CA GLY A 92 -4.43 30.08 -1.41
C GLY A 92 -4.37 30.42 0.09
N PRO A 93 -5.16 29.74 0.95
CA PRO A 93 -4.96 29.81 2.39
C PRO A 93 -3.61 29.24 2.81
N TRP A 94 -3.03 29.84 3.85
CA TRP A 94 -1.79 29.40 4.52
C TRP A 94 -1.99 29.19 6.02
N GLN A 95 -3.00 29.83 6.61
CA GLN A 95 -3.21 29.82 8.05
C GLN A 95 -3.90 28.54 8.52
N ILE A 96 -3.42 27.96 9.62
CA ILE A 96 -4.02 26.78 10.27
C ILE A 96 -4.46 27.17 11.67
N THR A 97 -5.77 27.36 11.84
CA THR A 97 -6.38 27.76 13.12
C THR A 97 -7.32 26.71 13.70
N THR A 98 -7.69 25.69 12.92
CA THR A 98 -8.67 24.67 13.29
C THR A 98 -8.24 23.31 12.78
N THR A 99 -8.71 22.24 13.43
CA THR A 99 -8.65 20.86 12.93
C THR A 99 -9.68 20.63 11.83
N ILE A 100 -9.53 19.53 11.07
CA ILE A 100 -10.53 18.99 10.15
C ILE A 100 -11.18 17.70 10.71
N PRO A 101 -12.44 17.37 10.36
CA PRO A 101 -13.36 18.14 9.53
C PRO A 101 -13.86 19.41 10.23
N ASN A 102 -14.04 20.48 9.46
CA ASN A 102 -14.62 21.72 9.95
C ASN A 102 -15.27 22.50 8.80
N LEU A 103 -16.54 22.86 8.96
CA LEU A 103 -17.31 23.60 7.96
C LEU A 103 -16.73 24.98 7.61
N SER A 104 -16.01 25.59 8.55
CA SER A 104 -15.35 26.89 8.37
C SER A 104 -13.91 26.77 7.87
N PHE A 105 -13.38 25.56 7.72
CA PHE A 105 -12.07 25.35 7.12
C PHE A 105 -12.11 25.77 5.64
N GLN A 106 -11.15 26.60 5.23
CA GLN A 106 -11.19 27.29 3.93
C GLN A 106 -10.83 26.35 2.77
N ILE A 107 -9.94 25.40 3.03
CA ILE A 107 -9.51 24.38 2.06
C ILE A 107 -10.49 23.21 2.16
N LYS A 108 -11.15 22.88 1.05
CA LYS A 108 -12.18 21.83 0.96
C LYS A 108 -12.04 21.13 -0.37
N ASN A 109 -12.58 19.93 -0.48
CA ASN A 109 -12.42 19.10 -1.66
C ASN A 109 -10.94 18.92 -2.03
N ALA A 110 -10.13 18.56 -1.04
CA ALA A 110 -8.68 18.72 -1.10
C ALA A 110 -7.93 17.57 -0.43
N ILE A 111 -6.73 17.35 -0.93
CA ILE A 111 -5.70 16.47 -0.37
C ILE A 111 -4.62 17.37 0.23
N LEU A 112 -4.55 17.39 1.55
CA LEU A 112 -3.54 18.11 2.32
C LEU A 112 -2.37 17.14 2.52
N ALA A 113 -1.36 17.19 1.64
CA ALA A 113 -0.23 16.26 1.71
C ALA A 113 0.70 16.59 2.87
N CYS A 114 1.16 17.83 2.92
CA CYS A 114 1.91 18.38 4.04
C CYS A 114 1.55 19.87 4.14
N TYR A 115 0.27 20.15 4.44
CA TYR A 115 -0.24 21.51 4.46
C TYR A 115 0.34 22.29 5.64
N HIS A 116 1.16 23.29 5.32
CA HIS A 116 1.56 24.39 6.19
C HIS A 116 2.07 25.54 5.32
N ASP A 117 2.40 26.66 5.96
CA ASP A 117 2.84 27.86 5.27
C ASP A 117 4.27 27.70 4.71
N LEU A 118 4.37 27.53 3.39
CA LEU A 118 5.59 27.29 2.64
C LEU A 118 5.84 28.47 1.70
N ASN A 119 7.11 28.80 1.44
CA ASN A 119 7.48 29.92 0.59
C ASN A 119 8.27 29.45 -0.64
N ASN A 120 7.56 29.23 -1.75
CA ASN A 120 8.16 28.95 -3.05
C ASN A 120 8.50 30.23 -3.87
N GLY A 121 8.21 31.42 -3.34
CA GLY A 121 8.38 32.70 -4.05
C GLY A 121 9.83 33.14 -4.26
N ASN A 122 10.77 32.55 -3.53
CA ASN A 122 12.20 32.84 -3.63
C ASN A 122 12.97 31.91 -4.59
N ALA A 123 12.27 30.99 -5.28
CA ALA A 123 12.83 29.99 -6.18
C ALA A 123 13.90 29.07 -5.54
N THR A 124 13.91 28.92 -4.21
CA THR A 124 14.82 28.00 -3.51
C THR A 124 14.36 26.55 -3.63
N GLY A 125 13.04 26.31 -3.58
CA GLY A 125 12.44 25.00 -3.81
C GLY A 125 11.63 24.96 -5.11
N THR A 126 11.28 23.76 -5.57
CA THR A 126 10.47 23.53 -6.77
C THR A 126 9.19 22.75 -6.49
N ILE A 127 8.13 23.08 -7.25
CA ILE A 127 6.88 22.31 -7.30
C ILE A 127 6.71 21.83 -8.74
N SER A 128 6.69 20.52 -8.93
CA SER A 128 6.59 19.89 -10.24
C SER A 128 5.83 18.58 -10.16
N TYR A 129 5.31 18.13 -11.28
CA TYR A 129 4.68 16.82 -11.37
C TYR A 129 5.13 16.05 -12.61
N SER A 130 4.92 14.75 -12.57
CA SER A 130 5.02 13.85 -13.72
C SER A 130 3.82 12.91 -13.74
N VAL A 131 3.51 12.38 -14.91
CA VAL A 131 2.65 11.20 -15.05
C VAL A 131 3.51 10.08 -15.58
N VAL A 132 3.51 8.96 -14.86
CA VAL A 132 4.29 7.75 -15.17
C VAL A 132 3.36 6.55 -15.32
N GLY A 133 3.91 5.42 -15.77
CA GLY A 133 3.16 4.22 -16.15
C GLY A 133 2.42 4.38 -17.49
N ALA A 134 1.62 3.37 -17.83
CA ALA A 134 0.73 3.38 -19.00
C ALA A 134 -0.73 3.25 -18.58
N ALA A 135 -1.69 3.61 -19.45
CA ALA A 135 -3.08 3.34 -19.14
C ALA A 135 -3.32 1.81 -19.09
N PRO A 136 -4.16 1.29 -18.19
CA PRO A 136 -4.99 2.02 -17.22
C PRO A 136 -4.32 2.25 -15.84
N TYR A 137 -3.02 2.00 -15.69
CA TYR A 137 -2.29 2.11 -14.43
C TYR A 137 -1.28 3.25 -14.44
N ARG A 138 -1.74 4.47 -14.71
CA ARG A 138 -0.88 5.65 -14.58
C ARG A 138 -0.85 6.15 -13.14
N LYS A 139 0.32 6.66 -12.74
CA LYS A 139 0.50 7.39 -11.48
C LYS A 139 0.71 8.88 -11.80
N PHE A 140 -0.04 9.77 -11.16
CA PHE A 140 0.29 11.21 -11.12
C PHE A 140 1.11 11.47 -9.87
N ILE A 141 2.37 11.88 -10.03
CA ILE A 141 3.29 12.14 -8.93
C ILE A 141 3.51 13.65 -8.85
N LEU A 142 3.07 14.27 -7.76
CA LEU A 142 3.33 15.66 -7.43
C LEU A 142 4.45 15.74 -6.41
N MET A 143 5.48 16.53 -6.68
CA MET A 143 6.64 16.69 -5.81
C MET A 143 6.84 18.14 -5.40
N PHE A 144 7.04 18.33 -4.10
CA PHE A 144 7.54 19.55 -3.50
C PHE A 144 8.97 19.26 -3.05
N ILE A 145 9.95 19.92 -3.66
CA ILE A 145 11.37 19.75 -3.32
C ILE A 145 11.86 21.00 -2.63
N ASP A 146 12.54 20.83 -1.50
CA ASP A 146 13.31 21.87 -0.81
C ASP A 146 12.51 23.13 -0.48
N GLN A 147 11.20 23.00 -0.22
CA GLN A 147 10.30 24.11 0.01
C GLN A 147 10.63 24.82 1.32
N PRO A 148 11.13 26.08 1.29
CA PRO A 148 11.41 26.83 2.50
C PRO A 148 10.13 27.06 3.31
N HIS A 149 10.23 27.04 4.63
CA HIS A 149 9.09 27.42 5.47
C HIS A 149 8.96 28.93 5.52
N TYR A 150 7.72 29.44 5.51
CA TYR A 150 7.48 30.85 5.78
C TYR A 150 7.74 31.16 7.27
N GLY A 151 8.15 32.39 7.60
CA GLY A 151 8.30 32.83 9.00
C GLY A 151 9.62 33.50 9.36
N GLY A 152 10.12 34.41 8.51
CA GLY A 152 11.37 35.14 8.76
C GLY A 152 12.63 34.25 8.70
N ALA A 153 13.77 34.79 9.14
CA ALA A 153 15.08 34.18 8.95
C ALA A 153 15.28 32.81 9.63
N VAL A 154 14.52 32.51 10.69
CA VAL A 154 14.61 31.23 11.40
C VAL A 154 13.92 30.13 10.61
N CYS A 155 12.68 30.35 10.15
CA CYS A 155 11.93 29.36 9.39
C CYS A 155 12.46 29.20 7.96
N SER A 156 12.97 30.26 7.33
CA SER A 156 13.42 30.21 5.93
C SER A 156 14.63 29.30 5.67
N ASN A 157 15.35 28.88 6.72
CA ASN A 157 16.43 27.90 6.61
C ASN A 157 15.94 26.45 6.69
N LEU A 158 14.70 26.24 7.15
CA LEU A 158 14.05 24.95 7.22
C LEU A 158 13.34 24.69 5.91
N LYS A 159 13.50 23.48 5.38
CA LYS A 159 12.93 23.08 4.09
C LYS A 159 12.14 21.78 4.25
N SER A 160 11.02 21.70 3.53
CA SER A 160 10.24 20.47 3.43
C SER A 160 10.31 19.88 2.02
N THR A 161 10.45 18.56 1.97
CA THR A 161 10.39 17.76 0.74
C THR A 161 9.38 16.64 0.94
N PHE A 162 8.40 16.54 0.05
CA PHE A 162 7.32 15.56 0.13
C PHE A 162 6.64 15.37 -1.24
N GLN A 163 5.89 14.29 -1.35
CA GLN A 163 5.24 13.85 -2.57
C GLN A 163 3.77 13.49 -2.32
N THR A 164 2.98 13.55 -3.38
CA THR A 164 1.62 13.03 -3.44
C THR A 164 1.48 12.20 -4.70
N VAL A 165 1.04 10.95 -4.55
CA VAL A 165 0.83 10.03 -5.68
C VAL A 165 -0.66 9.74 -5.80
N LEU A 166 -1.22 9.93 -6.99
CA LEU A 166 -2.59 9.56 -7.33
C LEU A 166 -2.56 8.41 -8.33
N TYR A 167 -3.15 7.28 -7.97
CA TYR A 167 -3.21 6.09 -8.82
C TYR A 167 -4.50 6.08 -9.64
N GLU A 168 -4.38 5.94 -10.97
CA GLU A 168 -5.52 5.97 -11.91
C GLU A 168 -6.59 4.93 -11.57
N THR A 169 -6.24 3.64 -11.64
CA THR A 169 -7.21 2.54 -11.49
C THR A 169 -7.53 2.28 -10.02
N LEU A 170 -6.54 2.34 -9.14
CA LEU A 170 -6.73 2.06 -7.71
C LEU A 170 -7.53 3.16 -7.00
N ASN A 171 -7.49 4.40 -7.51
CA ASN A 171 -8.06 5.59 -6.85
C ASN A 171 -7.53 5.82 -5.42
N THR A 172 -6.35 5.27 -5.15
CA THR A 172 -5.56 5.43 -3.93
C THR A 172 -4.79 6.74 -3.97
N ILE A 173 -4.50 7.28 -2.79
CA ILE A 173 -3.66 8.47 -2.61
C ILE A 173 -2.54 8.11 -1.64
N ASP A 174 -1.30 8.23 -2.08
CA ASP A 174 -0.16 8.15 -1.17
C ASP A 174 0.41 9.54 -0.92
N VAL A 175 0.80 9.77 0.33
CA VAL A 175 1.53 10.95 0.79
C VAL A 175 2.84 10.47 1.38
N GLN A 176 3.93 10.80 0.69
CA GLN A 176 5.28 10.41 1.07
C GLN A 176 6.04 11.66 1.54
N ILE A 177 6.35 11.75 2.84
CA ILE A 177 7.06 12.88 3.44
C ILE A 177 8.53 12.49 3.59
N ILE A 178 9.38 12.99 2.70
CA ILE A 178 10.84 12.74 2.76
C ILE A 178 11.43 13.47 3.96
N SER A 179 11.14 14.76 4.11
CA SER A 179 11.59 15.55 5.25
C SER A 179 10.67 16.72 5.53
N LYS A 180 10.34 16.90 6.81
CA LYS A 180 9.57 18.02 7.32
C LYS A 180 10.07 18.39 8.71
N PRO A 181 10.92 19.42 8.84
CA PRO A 181 11.24 20.01 10.13
C PRO A 181 10.05 20.81 10.71
N VAL A 182 10.23 21.36 11.91
CA VAL A 182 9.22 22.20 12.59
C VAL A 182 9.74 23.62 12.78
N CYS A 183 8.96 24.61 12.34
CA CYS A 183 9.16 26.00 12.76
C CYS A 183 8.02 26.50 13.67
N THR A 184 8.24 26.55 14.99
CA THR A 184 7.22 27.03 15.93
C THR A 184 7.11 28.57 15.98
N ALA A 185 8.09 29.30 15.42
CA ALA A 185 8.08 30.76 15.37
C ALA A 185 7.01 31.34 14.44
N TRP A 186 6.45 30.51 13.55
CA TRP A 186 5.40 30.89 12.62
C TRP A 186 4.22 29.93 12.71
N ASN A 187 2.99 30.44 12.74
CA ASN A 187 1.76 29.65 12.81
C ASN A 187 1.74 28.57 13.92
N SER A 188 2.52 28.78 14.99
CA SER A 188 2.79 27.79 16.05
C SER A 188 3.37 26.45 15.55
N GLY A 189 3.91 26.40 14.33
CA GLY A 189 4.39 25.19 13.68
C GLY A 189 3.28 24.25 13.18
N ASN A 190 2.01 24.72 13.17
CA ASN A 190 0.88 23.90 12.79
C ASN A 190 1.02 23.37 11.35
N ALA A 191 0.76 22.08 11.17
CA ALA A 191 0.68 21.44 9.87
C ALA A 191 -0.40 20.36 9.83
N ILE A 192 -0.92 20.05 8.64
CA ILE A 192 -1.94 19.01 8.45
C ILE A 192 -1.55 18.07 7.31
N THR A 193 -1.66 16.77 7.55
CA THR A 193 -1.75 15.74 6.51
C THR A 193 -3.14 15.10 6.58
N GLY A 194 -3.83 14.98 5.46
CA GLY A 194 -5.18 14.43 5.42
C GLY A 194 -5.96 14.77 4.15
N ILE A 195 -7.18 14.28 4.09
CA ILE A 195 -8.12 14.53 2.99
C ILE A 195 -9.41 15.12 3.54
N VAL A 196 -10.06 16.00 2.77
CA VAL A 196 -11.31 16.66 3.17
C VAL A 196 -12.27 16.78 2.00
N ASN A 197 -13.53 16.42 2.23
CA ASN A 197 -14.57 16.46 1.21
C ASN A 197 -15.02 17.89 0.86
N GLU A 198 -15.86 18.03 -0.16
CA GLU A 198 -16.31 19.32 -0.68
C GLU A 198 -17.07 20.19 0.34
N SER A 199 -17.86 19.58 1.22
CA SER A 199 -18.59 20.31 2.26
C SER A 199 -17.72 20.70 3.46
N GLY A 200 -16.58 20.00 3.67
CA GLY A 200 -15.77 20.09 4.88
C GLY A 200 -16.38 19.34 6.08
N THR A 201 -17.38 18.49 5.85
CA THR A 201 -18.05 17.71 6.91
C THR A 201 -17.40 16.35 7.14
N ILE A 202 -16.67 15.84 6.15
CA ILE A 202 -15.96 14.57 6.22
C ILE A 202 -14.51 14.85 5.89
N ALA A 203 -13.63 14.37 6.76
CA ALA A 203 -12.20 14.43 6.58
C ALA A 203 -11.56 13.23 7.26
N LEU A 204 -10.36 12.89 6.82
CA LEU A 204 -9.55 11.84 7.40
C LEU A 204 -8.11 12.32 7.50
N THR A 205 -7.45 12.03 8.62
CA THR A 205 -6.07 12.43 8.90
C THR A 205 -5.35 11.26 9.56
N PRO A 206 -4.07 11.04 9.24
CA PRO A 206 -3.25 10.12 10.02
C PRO A 206 -3.19 10.51 11.51
N PRO A 207 -2.87 9.55 12.39
CA PRO A 207 -2.68 9.80 13.82
C PRO A 207 -1.71 10.97 14.06
N GLY A 208 -2.15 11.98 14.82
CA GLY A 208 -1.30 13.12 15.18
C GLY A 208 -0.96 14.09 14.03
N ARG A 209 -1.61 13.97 12.86
CA ARG A 209 -1.38 14.85 11.70
C ARG A 209 -2.53 15.84 11.45
N ASN A 210 -3.40 16.06 12.42
CA ASN A 210 -4.55 16.97 12.33
C ASN A 210 -4.30 18.26 13.11
N THR A 211 -3.35 19.08 12.66
CA THR A 211 -2.81 20.29 13.32
C THR A 211 -1.74 20.01 14.38
N GLY A 212 -1.13 21.09 14.87
CA GLY A 212 -0.04 21.05 15.85
C GLY A 212 1.34 21.01 15.20
N ALA A 213 2.37 21.21 16.03
CA ALA A 213 3.77 21.17 15.62
C ALA A 213 4.28 19.73 15.59
N TRP A 214 4.57 19.22 14.40
CA TRP A 214 5.14 17.88 14.20
C TRP A 214 6.19 17.89 13.09
N ALA A 215 7.24 17.11 13.30
CA ALA A 215 8.27 16.81 12.32
C ALA A 215 8.03 15.40 11.78
N ALA A 216 8.51 15.14 10.57
CA ALA A 216 8.51 13.83 9.95
C ALA A 216 9.74 13.70 9.04
N THR A 217 10.28 12.50 8.94
CA THR A 217 11.37 12.13 8.04
C THR A 217 11.02 10.76 7.51
N GLN A 218 11.03 10.59 6.19
CA GLN A 218 10.68 9.35 5.49
C GLN A 218 9.42 8.69 6.08
N GLU A 219 8.29 9.38 5.97
CA GLU A 219 7.01 8.95 6.51
C GLU A 219 5.97 8.83 5.39
N GLY A 220 5.36 7.64 5.25
CA GLY A 220 4.34 7.34 4.25
C GLY A 220 2.93 7.19 4.84
N TRP A 221 1.93 7.70 4.13
CA TRP A 221 0.52 7.50 4.44
C TRP A 221 -0.30 7.20 3.19
N ARG A 222 -1.09 6.13 3.24
CA ARG A 222 -2.04 5.76 2.20
C ARG A 222 -3.46 6.13 2.58
N PHE A 223 -4.19 6.74 1.65
CA PHE A 223 -5.64 6.91 1.71
C PHE A 223 -6.30 6.10 0.61
N SER A 224 -6.95 5.00 1.01
CA SER A 224 -7.62 4.09 0.09
C SER A 224 -9.13 4.19 0.26
N LEU A 225 -9.85 4.10 -0.85
CA LEU A 225 -11.27 3.78 -0.81
C LEU A 225 -11.43 2.39 -0.18
N PRO A 226 -12.55 2.12 0.53
CA PRO A 226 -12.86 0.75 0.91
C PRO A 226 -12.89 -0.10 -0.35
N SER A 227 -12.29 -1.28 -0.29
CA SER A 227 -12.42 -2.29 -1.35
C SER A 227 -13.89 -2.39 -1.73
N GLU A 228 -14.22 -2.28 -3.02
CA GLU A 228 -15.60 -2.47 -3.47
C GLU A 228 -16.05 -3.85 -2.99
N MET A 229 -16.98 -3.91 -2.04
CA MET A 229 -17.40 -5.19 -1.47
C MET A 229 -17.84 -6.14 -2.59
N ASN A 230 -17.36 -7.38 -2.52
CA ASN A 230 -17.60 -8.40 -3.53
C ASN A 230 -17.11 -7.99 -4.93
N THR A 231 -15.92 -7.39 -5.03
CA THR A 231 -15.24 -7.17 -6.32
C THR A 231 -13.93 -7.93 -6.36
N TYR A 232 -13.69 -8.61 -7.46
CA TYR A 232 -12.45 -9.31 -7.78
C TYR A 232 -11.86 -8.69 -9.05
N LYS A 233 -10.54 -8.54 -9.09
CA LYS A 233 -9.83 -7.99 -10.26
C LYS A 233 -8.92 -9.07 -10.83
N TYR A 234 -8.91 -9.17 -12.15
CA TYR A 234 -8.04 -10.06 -12.89
C TYR A 234 -7.34 -9.26 -13.98
N THR A 235 -6.06 -8.97 -13.79
CA THR A 235 -5.24 -8.29 -14.81
C THR A 235 -4.26 -9.26 -15.43
N LYS A 236 -4.23 -9.30 -16.76
CA LYS A 236 -3.45 -10.25 -17.53
C LYS A 236 -2.67 -9.56 -18.65
N CYS A 237 -1.51 -10.11 -18.95
CA CYS A 237 -0.72 -9.70 -20.10
C CYS A 237 -1.41 -9.98 -21.43
N ASP A 238 -1.43 -8.95 -22.27
CA ASP A 238 -1.86 -8.99 -23.66
C ASP A 238 -0.62 -8.84 -24.57
N PRO A 239 -0.11 -9.94 -25.14
CA PRO A 239 1.11 -9.92 -25.93
C PRO A 239 0.93 -9.38 -27.36
N ASP A 240 -0.30 -9.33 -27.89
CA ASP A 240 -0.56 -8.84 -29.26
C ASP A 240 -1.16 -7.42 -29.31
N LEU A 241 -1.46 -6.86 -28.13
CA LEU A 241 -1.85 -5.47 -27.91
C LEU A 241 -3.18 -5.11 -28.59
N ASP A 242 -4.06 -6.09 -28.80
CA ASP A 242 -5.40 -5.86 -29.34
C ASP A 242 -6.46 -5.52 -28.27
N GLY A 243 -6.07 -5.61 -27.00
CA GLY A 243 -6.88 -5.39 -25.81
C GLY A 243 -7.68 -6.62 -25.39
N THR A 244 -7.47 -7.77 -26.02
CA THR A 244 -8.18 -9.01 -25.70
C THR A 244 -7.21 -10.08 -25.22
N ALA A 245 -7.65 -10.88 -24.24
CA ALA A 245 -6.85 -11.93 -23.64
C ALA A 245 -7.72 -13.15 -23.33
N ALA A 246 -7.04 -14.30 -23.16
CA ALA A 246 -7.66 -15.51 -22.65
C ALA A 246 -7.53 -15.55 -21.12
N PHE A 247 -8.62 -15.26 -20.42
CA PHE A 247 -8.72 -15.35 -18.96
C PHE A 247 -9.11 -16.77 -18.56
N ASP A 248 -8.35 -17.36 -17.63
CA ASP A 248 -8.74 -18.64 -17.04
C ASP A 248 -9.58 -18.37 -15.79
N LEU A 249 -10.90 -18.47 -15.93
CA LEU A 249 -11.82 -18.20 -14.81
C LEU A 249 -11.70 -19.24 -13.69
N GLN A 250 -10.94 -20.33 -13.86
CA GLN A 250 -10.58 -21.22 -12.76
C GLN A 250 -9.72 -20.50 -11.71
N VAL A 251 -8.86 -19.56 -12.11
CA VAL A 251 -8.06 -18.74 -11.18
C VAL A 251 -8.98 -17.99 -10.21
N VAL A 252 -10.04 -17.36 -10.74
CA VAL A 252 -11.04 -16.67 -9.92
C VAL A 252 -11.74 -17.61 -8.93
N ILE A 253 -12.00 -18.86 -9.34
CA ILE A 253 -12.59 -19.88 -8.45
C ILE A 253 -11.62 -20.22 -7.33
N ASP A 254 -10.35 -20.43 -7.66
CA ASP A 254 -9.31 -20.89 -6.74
C ASP A 254 -8.97 -19.80 -5.71
N ASP A 255 -8.73 -18.58 -6.16
CA ASP A 255 -8.42 -17.41 -5.31
C ASP A 255 -9.54 -17.09 -4.32
N LEU A 256 -10.79 -17.20 -4.78
CA LEU A 256 -11.96 -16.96 -3.93
C LEU A 256 -12.39 -18.20 -3.14
N SER A 257 -11.67 -19.32 -3.28
CA SER A 257 -12.01 -20.61 -2.67
C SER A 257 -13.49 -21.00 -2.89
N ALA A 258 -13.98 -20.80 -4.11
CA ALA A 258 -15.39 -20.81 -4.46
C ALA A 258 -15.75 -21.91 -5.49
N PRO A 259 -15.66 -23.21 -5.14
CA PRO A 259 -15.69 -24.33 -6.09
C PRO A 259 -17.01 -24.52 -6.85
N PHE A 260 -18.08 -23.81 -6.46
CA PHE A 260 -19.39 -23.85 -7.11
C PHE A 260 -19.73 -22.52 -7.78
N MET A 261 -18.75 -21.64 -7.96
CA MET A 261 -18.97 -20.36 -8.62
C MET A 261 -19.37 -20.57 -10.08
N THR A 262 -20.35 -19.79 -10.52
CA THR A 262 -20.78 -19.72 -11.92
C THR A 262 -20.62 -18.29 -12.42
N PHE A 263 -20.25 -18.12 -13.69
CA PHE A 263 -19.92 -16.82 -14.27
C PHE A 263 -20.98 -16.37 -15.27
N HIS A 264 -21.25 -15.06 -15.32
CA HIS A 264 -22.32 -14.48 -16.12
C HIS A 264 -21.94 -13.07 -16.60
N HIS A 265 -22.33 -12.69 -17.82
CA HIS A 265 -22.00 -11.36 -18.35
C HIS A 265 -22.76 -10.23 -17.64
N THR A 266 -23.96 -10.52 -17.10
CA THR A 266 -24.80 -9.51 -16.47
C THR A 266 -25.15 -9.86 -15.04
N LEU A 267 -25.34 -8.82 -14.22
CA LEU A 267 -25.81 -8.97 -12.83
C LEU A 267 -27.15 -9.71 -12.76
N SER A 268 -28.05 -9.47 -13.71
CA SER A 268 -29.36 -10.13 -13.76
C SER A 268 -29.23 -11.62 -14.04
N ASP A 269 -28.35 -12.00 -14.97
CA ASP A 269 -28.08 -13.40 -15.29
C ASP A 269 -27.46 -14.11 -14.07
N ALA A 270 -26.49 -13.48 -13.40
CA ALA A 270 -25.89 -14.01 -12.18
C ALA A 270 -26.91 -14.21 -11.05
N GLN A 271 -27.80 -13.24 -10.83
CA GLN A 271 -28.84 -13.32 -9.79
C GLN A 271 -29.89 -14.40 -10.07
N ASN A 272 -30.24 -14.60 -11.34
CA ASN A 272 -31.23 -15.59 -11.75
C ASN A 272 -30.61 -16.96 -12.10
N GLN A 273 -29.28 -17.05 -12.11
CA GLN A 273 -28.51 -18.22 -12.50
C GLN A 273 -28.90 -18.75 -13.88
N VAL A 274 -28.87 -17.88 -14.89
CA VAL A 274 -29.19 -18.19 -16.30
C VAL A 274 -28.07 -17.70 -17.21
N ASN A 275 -27.90 -18.29 -18.40
CA ASN A 275 -26.86 -17.89 -19.36
C ASN A 275 -25.43 -17.97 -18.79
N GLU A 276 -25.13 -19.04 -18.07
CA GLU A 276 -23.79 -19.31 -17.53
C GLU A 276 -22.73 -19.35 -18.64
N ILE A 277 -21.59 -18.71 -18.38
CA ILE A 277 -20.42 -18.66 -19.26
C ILE A 277 -19.63 -19.97 -19.12
N GLN A 278 -19.51 -20.67 -20.25
CA GLN A 278 -18.68 -21.86 -20.42
C GLN A 278 -18.10 -21.87 -21.85
N PRO A 279 -16.86 -22.38 -22.08
CA PRO A 279 -15.92 -22.90 -21.07
C PRO A 279 -15.33 -21.80 -20.17
N LEU A 280 -14.61 -22.19 -19.11
CA LEU A 280 -13.95 -21.25 -18.18
C LEU A 280 -12.77 -20.48 -18.78
N ILE A 281 -12.25 -20.93 -19.93
CA ILE A 281 -11.32 -20.12 -20.72
C ILE A 281 -12.15 -19.08 -21.48
N TYR A 282 -12.13 -17.86 -20.96
CA TYR A 282 -12.96 -16.76 -21.39
C TYR A 282 -12.16 -15.72 -22.16
N HIS A 283 -12.68 -15.31 -23.32
CA HIS A 283 -12.11 -14.24 -24.13
C HIS A 283 -13.01 -13.02 -24.05
N ASN A 284 -12.45 -11.88 -23.63
CA ASN A 284 -13.19 -10.65 -23.53
C ASN A 284 -13.54 -10.09 -24.93
N PRO A 285 -14.83 -9.86 -25.27
CA PRO A 285 -15.21 -9.24 -26.53
C PRO A 285 -14.94 -7.73 -26.56
N ALA A 286 -14.82 -7.08 -25.39
CA ALA A 286 -14.51 -5.66 -25.26
C ALA A 286 -13.01 -5.49 -24.97
N ALA A 287 -12.32 -4.70 -25.78
CA ALA A 287 -10.90 -4.44 -25.60
C ALA A 287 -10.60 -3.74 -24.25
N TYR A 288 -9.45 -4.09 -23.67
CA TYR A 288 -8.81 -3.57 -22.46
C TYR A 288 -9.48 -3.87 -21.12
N GLU A 289 -10.81 -3.74 -21.02
CA GLU A 289 -11.53 -3.99 -19.78
C GLU A 289 -12.91 -4.60 -20.04
N GLU A 290 -13.25 -5.62 -19.25
CA GLU A 290 -14.61 -6.17 -19.19
C GLU A 290 -15.06 -6.42 -17.76
N ILE A 291 -16.36 -6.19 -17.52
CA ILE A 291 -17.01 -6.52 -16.25
C ILE A 291 -17.93 -7.71 -16.44
N MET A 292 -17.77 -8.71 -15.57
CA MET A 292 -18.67 -9.86 -15.46
C MET A 292 -19.04 -10.11 -13.99
N TYR A 293 -19.86 -11.12 -13.74
CA TYR A 293 -20.39 -11.41 -12.41
C TYR A 293 -20.30 -12.91 -12.09
N GLY A 294 -19.64 -13.24 -10.98
CA GLY A 294 -19.63 -14.56 -10.38
C GLY A 294 -20.76 -14.73 -9.37
N ASN A 295 -21.46 -15.86 -9.37
CA ASN A 295 -22.39 -16.25 -8.32
C ASN A 295 -21.82 -17.44 -7.55
N ASN A 296 -21.53 -17.24 -6.27
CA ASN A 296 -21.14 -18.29 -5.33
C ASN A 296 -22.25 -18.47 -4.28
N ASN A 297 -23.12 -19.46 -4.46
CA ASN A 297 -24.20 -19.79 -3.53
C ASN A 297 -25.11 -18.59 -3.15
N GLY A 298 -25.39 -17.71 -4.10
CA GLY A 298 -26.24 -16.53 -3.91
C GLY A 298 -25.47 -15.25 -3.54
N GLN A 299 -24.17 -15.35 -3.24
CA GLN A 299 -23.29 -14.18 -3.15
C GLN A 299 -22.83 -13.81 -4.57
N ILE A 300 -23.12 -12.58 -4.99
CA ILE A 300 -22.69 -12.06 -6.29
C ILE A 300 -21.39 -11.28 -6.11
N ILE A 301 -20.40 -11.62 -6.92
CA ILE A 301 -19.08 -10.99 -6.98
C ILE A 301 -18.93 -10.36 -8.36
N LYS A 302 -18.65 -9.06 -8.41
CA LYS A 302 -18.27 -8.34 -9.62
C LYS A 302 -16.83 -8.71 -9.96
N ILE A 303 -16.57 -9.11 -11.19
CA ILE A 303 -15.23 -9.46 -11.66
C ILE A 303 -14.85 -8.48 -12.74
N ILE A 304 -13.70 -7.84 -12.58
CA ILE A 304 -13.14 -6.88 -13.55
C ILE A 304 -11.96 -7.56 -14.21
N LEU A 305 -12.07 -7.85 -15.50
CA LEU A 305 -11.01 -8.43 -16.31
C LEU A 305 -10.29 -7.32 -17.07
N ARG A 306 -8.96 -7.32 -17.06
CA ARG A 306 -8.13 -6.35 -17.78
C ARG A 306 -7.01 -7.00 -18.55
N ALA A 307 -6.81 -6.50 -19.77
CA ALA A 307 -5.74 -6.89 -20.67
C ALA A 307 -4.77 -5.69 -20.80
N ILE A 308 -3.48 -5.90 -20.48
CA ILE A 308 -2.45 -4.84 -20.46
C ILE A 308 -1.18 -5.20 -21.22
N ASP A 309 -0.43 -4.17 -21.65
CA ASP A 309 0.88 -4.34 -22.28
C ASP A 309 1.97 -4.59 -21.23
N CYS A 310 2.28 -5.86 -20.97
CA CYS A 310 3.32 -6.21 -20.01
C CYS A 310 4.77 -5.97 -20.49
N ASN A 311 4.98 -5.40 -21.69
CA ASN A 311 6.30 -4.89 -22.06
C ASN A 311 6.57 -3.51 -21.43
N VAL A 312 5.52 -2.85 -20.91
CA VAL A 312 5.65 -1.67 -20.08
C VAL A 312 5.98 -2.11 -18.66
N ASP A 313 7.00 -1.49 -18.08
CA ASP A 313 7.30 -1.48 -16.65
C ASP A 313 6.45 -0.35 -16.04
N TYR A 314 5.45 -0.70 -15.22
CA TYR A 314 4.35 0.19 -14.84
C TYR A 314 4.66 1.05 -13.62
N ASP A 315 5.43 0.54 -12.66
CA ASP A 315 5.96 1.26 -11.50
C ASP A 315 7.34 1.87 -11.72
N LEU A 316 8.08 1.41 -12.74
CA LEU A 316 9.42 1.84 -13.14
C LEU A 316 10.53 1.41 -12.19
N ASP A 317 10.37 0.24 -11.58
CA ASP A 317 11.30 -0.32 -10.60
C ASP A 317 12.37 -1.24 -11.21
N THR A 318 12.36 -1.42 -12.53
CA THR A 318 13.26 -2.24 -13.36
C THR A 318 12.94 -3.74 -13.45
N ILE A 319 11.97 -4.23 -12.68
CA ILE A 319 11.34 -5.52 -12.92
C ILE A 319 10.37 -5.36 -14.08
N ALA A 320 10.34 -6.36 -14.97
CA ALA A 320 9.35 -6.33 -16.03
C ALA A 320 8.03 -6.87 -15.48
N THR A 321 6.94 -6.11 -15.64
CA THR A 321 5.54 -6.50 -15.33
C THR A 321 5.21 -7.97 -15.60
N ALA A 322 5.66 -8.53 -16.74
CA ALA A 322 5.39 -9.93 -17.08
C ALA A 322 6.07 -10.97 -16.14
N SER A 323 7.07 -10.56 -15.37
CA SER A 323 7.85 -11.39 -14.45
C SER A 323 7.31 -11.34 -13.01
N GLU A 324 6.31 -10.51 -12.77
CA GLU A 324 5.74 -10.25 -11.45
C GLU A 324 4.44 -11.04 -11.22
N ASP A 325 4.07 -11.89 -12.17
CA ASP A 325 3.17 -13.03 -11.97
C ASP A 325 3.95 -14.13 -11.20
N LEU A 326 4.14 -13.93 -9.90
CA LEU A 326 5.03 -14.75 -9.07
C LEU A 326 4.54 -16.21 -8.96
N ASN A 327 3.21 -16.40 -8.97
CA ASN A 327 2.60 -17.71 -8.84
C ASN A 327 2.34 -18.41 -10.20
N GLY A 328 2.39 -17.67 -11.31
CA GLY A 328 2.26 -18.18 -12.68
C GLY A 328 0.83 -18.52 -13.10
N ASP A 329 -0.18 -17.99 -12.43
CA ASP A 329 -1.60 -18.17 -12.76
C ASP A 329 -2.10 -17.17 -13.83
N GLY A 330 -1.27 -16.17 -14.15
CA GLY A 330 -1.53 -15.14 -15.14
C GLY A 330 -2.30 -13.92 -14.63
N ASN A 331 -2.61 -13.82 -13.33
CA ASN A 331 -3.31 -12.72 -12.70
C ASN A 331 -2.38 -11.81 -11.87
N LEU A 332 -1.87 -10.76 -12.51
CA LEU A 332 -0.97 -9.81 -11.86
C LEU A 332 -1.57 -9.04 -10.67
N GLU A 333 -2.90 -9.00 -10.48
CA GLU A 333 -3.52 -8.25 -9.37
C GLU A 333 -3.56 -9.02 -8.04
N ASN A 334 -3.22 -10.32 -8.03
CA ASN A 334 -3.20 -11.13 -6.79
C ASN A 334 -1.79 -11.35 -6.22
N ASP A 335 -0.74 -10.93 -6.93
CA ASP A 335 0.64 -10.93 -6.46
C ASP A 335 0.94 -9.57 -5.80
N ASP A 336 0.88 -9.57 -4.46
CA ASP A 336 1.07 -8.41 -3.56
C ASP A 336 1.87 -8.93 -2.36
N THR A 337 3.19 -8.73 -2.39
CA THR A 337 4.15 -9.44 -1.52
C THR A 337 4.11 -8.93 -0.08
N ASP A 338 3.97 -7.62 0.12
CA ASP A 338 3.85 -6.99 1.43
C ASP A 338 2.39 -6.89 1.93
N GLY A 339 1.40 -7.06 1.05
CA GLY A 339 -0.02 -7.06 1.35
C GLY A 339 -0.59 -5.66 1.60
N ASP A 340 0.05 -4.61 1.10
CA ASP A 340 -0.36 -3.21 1.30
C ASP A 340 -1.55 -2.78 0.41
N GLY A 341 -1.94 -3.64 -0.53
CA GLY A 341 -3.03 -3.46 -1.48
C GLY A 341 -2.63 -2.82 -2.81
N ILE A 342 -1.34 -2.65 -3.07
CA ILE A 342 -0.76 -2.41 -4.39
C ILE A 342 -0.08 -3.71 -4.86
N PRO A 343 -0.52 -4.30 -5.99
CA PRO A 343 0.17 -5.45 -6.55
C PRO A 343 1.60 -5.10 -6.98
N ASN A 344 2.52 -6.06 -6.92
CA ASN A 344 3.96 -5.89 -7.20
C ASN A 344 4.23 -5.08 -8.47
N PHE A 345 3.58 -5.40 -9.61
CA PHE A 345 3.75 -4.68 -10.89
C PHE A 345 3.30 -3.20 -10.90
N LEU A 346 2.82 -2.70 -9.75
CA LEU A 346 2.43 -1.33 -9.48
C LEU A 346 3.07 -0.79 -8.21
N ASP A 347 3.84 -1.57 -7.47
CA ASP A 347 4.63 -1.16 -6.31
C ASP A 347 6.08 -0.97 -6.74
N ASN A 348 6.86 -0.19 -5.99
CA ASN A 348 8.28 0.03 -6.32
C ASN A 348 9.20 -0.32 -5.14
N ASP A 349 8.64 -1.05 -4.18
CA ASP A 349 9.15 -1.56 -2.90
C ASP A 349 8.25 -2.77 -2.58
N ASP A 350 8.43 -3.84 -3.35
CA ASP A 350 7.50 -4.97 -3.46
C ASP A 350 7.24 -5.69 -2.14
N ASP A 351 8.25 -5.80 -1.28
CA ASP A 351 8.20 -6.52 -0.02
C ASP A 351 8.07 -5.60 1.21
N GLY A 352 8.08 -4.28 0.97
CA GLY A 352 7.74 -3.24 1.92
C GLY A 352 8.81 -3.01 3.00
N ASP A 353 10.06 -3.31 2.70
CA ASP A 353 11.17 -3.28 3.66
C ASP A 353 11.91 -1.92 3.71
N MET A 354 11.47 -0.96 2.90
CA MET A 354 12.00 0.40 2.71
C MET A 354 13.23 0.51 1.81
N ILE A 355 13.69 -0.58 1.24
CA ILE A 355 14.60 -0.58 0.10
C ILE A 355 13.74 -0.62 -1.17
N LEU A 356 14.11 0.19 -2.16
CA LEU A 356 13.35 0.16 -3.41
C LEU A 356 13.75 -1.08 -4.19
N THR A 357 12.78 -1.76 -4.81
CA THR A 357 13.02 -2.90 -5.70
C THR A 357 14.15 -2.62 -6.69
N SER A 358 14.20 -1.40 -7.25
CA SER A 358 15.25 -0.96 -8.18
C SER A 358 16.69 -0.90 -7.64
N PHE A 359 16.87 -0.94 -6.32
CA PHE A 359 18.17 -0.96 -5.65
C PHE A 359 18.59 -2.37 -5.23
N GLU A 360 17.65 -3.25 -4.94
CA GLU A 360 17.90 -4.67 -4.66
C GLU A 360 18.06 -5.46 -5.95
N TYR A 361 17.41 -4.98 -7.00
CA TYR A 361 17.68 -5.36 -8.36
C TYR A 361 19.01 -4.74 -8.80
N VAL A 362 20.04 -5.59 -8.89
CA VAL A 362 21.37 -5.35 -9.47
C VAL A 362 22.42 -4.82 -8.47
N PHE A 363 23.31 -5.69 -7.97
CA PHE A 363 24.58 -6.11 -8.61
C PHE A 363 25.07 -7.42 -8.00
N ALA A 364 25.45 -8.39 -8.84
CA ALA A 364 26.25 -9.53 -8.42
C ALA A 364 27.45 -9.05 -7.59
N SER A 365 27.61 -9.65 -6.42
CA SER A 365 28.61 -9.33 -5.40
C SER A 365 29.98 -9.04 -6.02
N GLY A 366 30.43 -7.79 -5.90
CA GLY A 366 31.80 -7.40 -6.19
C GLY A 366 32.03 -6.69 -7.53
N ARG A 367 32.63 -5.50 -7.41
CA ARG A 367 33.25 -4.70 -8.48
C ARG A 367 33.77 -5.56 -9.66
N ASN A 368 33.35 -5.21 -10.87
CA ASN A 368 33.78 -5.76 -12.17
C ASN A 368 33.25 -7.15 -12.55
N SER A 369 31.93 -7.31 -12.64
CA SER A 369 31.35 -8.42 -13.37
C SER A 369 30.56 -7.90 -14.58
N ASN A 370 31.02 -8.20 -15.78
CA ASN A 370 30.24 -8.11 -17.03
C ASN A 370 29.15 -9.21 -17.09
N SER A 371 28.53 -9.54 -15.96
CA SER A 371 27.46 -10.55 -15.89
C SER A 371 26.11 -9.88 -16.04
N THR A 372 25.30 -10.44 -16.92
CA THR A 372 23.86 -10.23 -17.04
C THR A 372 23.19 -10.13 -15.68
N ASN A 373 22.25 -9.19 -15.51
CA ASN A 373 21.38 -9.04 -14.33
C ASN A 373 20.98 -10.41 -13.80
N SER A 374 21.45 -10.75 -12.61
CA SER A 374 20.97 -11.90 -11.84
C SER A 374 20.27 -11.35 -10.61
N LEU A 375 19.12 -11.94 -10.29
CA LEU A 375 18.42 -11.71 -9.03
C LEU A 375 19.41 -11.91 -7.87
N LEU A 376 19.51 -10.91 -7.00
CA LEU A 376 20.24 -11.05 -5.74
C LEU A 376 19.37 -11.90 -4.80
N ASP A 377 20.00 -12.84 -4.13
CA ASP A 377 19.42 -13.75 -3.13
C ASP A 377 20.56 -13.96 -2.14
N THR A 378 20.62 -13.09 -1.14
CA THR A 378 21.80 -12.92 -0.28
C THR A 378 21.96 -14.10 0.67
N ASP A 379 20.87 -14.67 1.16
CA ASP A 379 20.88 -15.82 2.07
C ASP A 379 20.73 -17.19 1.37
N ASN A 380 20.36 -17.20 0.07
CA ASN A 380 20.14 -18.36 -0.78
C ASN A 380 18.94 -19.24 -0.37
N ASP A 381 17.89 -18.65 0.19
CA ASP A 381 16.65 -19.36 0.52
C ASP A 381 15.73 -19.59 -0.70
N GLY A 382 16.03 -18.92 -1.83
CA GLY A 382 15.31 -19.00 -3.09
C GLY A 382 14.26 -17.91 -3.31
N ILE A 383 14.14 -16.95 -2.40
CA ILE A 383 13.40 -15.70 -2.53
C ILE A 383 14.42 -14.60 -2.90
N PRO A 384 14.25 -13.90 -4.03
CA PRO A 384 15.09 -12.76 -4.33
C PRO A 384 14.93 -11.64 -3.31
N ASN A 385 16.00 -10.90 -3.04
CA ASN A 385 16.02 -9.78 -2.08
C ASN A 385 14.83 -8.82 -2.22
N TYR A 386 14.52 -8.38 -3.45
CA TYR A 386 13.38 -7.48 -3.69
C TYR A 386 11.98 -8.05 -3.35
N LEU A 387 11.90 -9.33 -2.96
CA LEU A 387 10.71 -10.02 -2.48
C LEU A 387 10.90 -10.58 -1.05
N ASP A 388 12.03 -10.27 -0.40
CA ASP A 388 12.45 -10.84 0.88
C ASP A 388 12.85 -9.79 1.93
N ASN A 389 11.91 -9.53 2.84
CA ASN A 389 12.08 -8.53 3.88
C ASN A 389 13.10 -8.85 5.00
N ASP A 390 13.87 -9.94 4.89
CA ASP A 390 14.97 -10.36 5.76
C ASP A 390 16.15 -10.81 4.87
N ASP A 391 16.63 -9.86 4.04
CA ASP A 391 17.51 -10.06 2.90
C ASP A 391 18.69 -11.01 3.12
N ASP A 392 19.31 -10.96 4.29
CA ASP A 392 20.48 -11.76 4.64
C ASP A 392 20.19 -12.98 5.53
N GLY A 393 18.91 -13.22 5.85
CA GLY A 393 18.40 -14.36 6.58
C GLY A 393 18.88 -14.44 8.03
N ASP A 394 19.28 -13.33 8.65
CA ASP A 394 19.79 -13.32 10.02
C ASP A 394 18.71 -13.29 11.10
N GLY A 395 17.46 -13.01 10.69
CA GLY A 395 16.27 -12.95 11.52
C GLY A 395 15.92 -11.55 12.02
N VAL A 396 16.59 -10.51 11.53
CA VAL A 396 16.25 -9.10 11.71
C VAL A 396 15.80 -8.54 10.37
N LEU A 397 14.51 -8.22 10.25
CA LEU A 397 13.99 -7.65 8.99
C LEU A 397 14.82 -6.43 8.56
N THR A 398 15.08 -6.30 7.25
CA THR A 398 15.84 -5.20 6.63
C THR A 398 15.44 -3.83 7.17
N ILE A 399 14.12 -3.58 7.27
CA ILE A 399 13.54 -2.33 7.80
C ILE A 399 13.99 -1.99 9.24
N ASN A 400 14.35 -3.00 10.04
CA ASN A 400 14.79 -2.85 11.43
C ASN A 400 16.31 -2.73 11.57
N GLU A 401 17.04 -2.85 10.48
CA GLU A 401 18.49 -2.66 10.41
C GLU A 401 18.89 -1.21 10.11
N ASP A 402 17.91 -0.31 10.09
CA ASP A 402 18.08 1.13 10.29
C ASP A 402 18.42 1.44 11.76
N TYR A 403 19.68 1.18 12.14
CA TYR A 403 20.19 1.39 13.49
C TYR A 403 20.23 2.87 13.88
N ASN A 404 20.42 3.75 12.90
CA ASN A 404 20.52 5.18 13.14
C ASN A 404 19.15 5.89 13.17
N ARG A 405 18.07 5.18 12.79
CA ARG A 405 16.67 5.61 12.75
C ARG A 405 16.44 6.80 11.83
N ASN A 406 17.18 6.85 10.73
CA ASN A 406 16.98 7.85 9.70
C ASN A 406 15.93 7.40 8.69
N ASN A 407 15.41 6.17 8.77
CA ASN A 407 14.51 5.46 7.87
C ASN A 407 15.17 5.06 6.53
N ASN A 408 16.46 4.72 6.54
CA ASN A 408 17.22 4.31 5.36
C ASN A 408 18.20 3.18 5.74
N PRO A 409 17.76 1.91 5.75
CA PRO A 409 18.65 0.78 6.06
C PRO A 409 19.83 0.66 5.08
N ALA A 410 19.70 1.22 3.86
CA ALA A 410 20.75 1.16 2.84
C ALA A 410 22.03 1.94 3.16
N ASP A 411 22.04 2.81 4.17
CA ASP A 411 23.23 3.59 4.57
C ASP A 411 23.89 3.15 5.87
N ASP A 412 23.35 2.15 6.54
CA ASP A 412 23.96 1.57 7.73
C ASP A 412 24.97 0.47 7.34
N ASP A 413 26.23 0.73 7.69
CA ASP A 413 27.39 -0.18 7.51
C ASP A 413 28.24 -0.10 8.79
N THR A 414 27.90 -0.95 9.75
CA THR A 414 28.49 -0.98 11.09
C THR A 414 29.98 -1.26 11.04
N ASN A 415 30.42 -2.12 10.11
CA ASN A 415 31.79 -2.62 10.05
C ASN A 415 32.68 -1.81 9.07
N ASN A 416 32.10 -0.86 8.33
CA ASN A 416 32.70 0.01 7.32
C ASN A 416 33.40 -0.75 6.18
N ASN A 417 32.87 -1.91 5.77
CA ASN A 417 33.41 -2.71 4.66
C ASN A 417 32.85 -2.27 3.29
N GLY A 418 31.83 -1.41 3.27
CA GLY A 418 31.15 -0.89 2.08
C GLY A 418 29.97 -1.74 1.60
N LEU A 419 29.52 -2.73 2.37
CA LEU A 419 28.28 -3.48 2.21
C LEU A 419 27.32 -3.01 3.31
N PRO A 420 26.06 -2.69 2.98
CA PRO A 420 25.06 -2.40 4.01
C PRO A 420 24.82 -3.58 4.94
N ASP A 421 24.47 -3.29 6.19
CA ASP A 421 24.29 -4.29 7.23
C ASP A 421 23.18 -5.30 6.87
N TYR A 422 22.11 -4.87 6.18
CA TYR A 422 21.00 -5.74 5.74
C TYR A 422 21.34 -6.79 4.68
N LEU A 423 22.60 -6.78 4.19
CA LEU A 423 23.14 -7.80 3.29
C LEU A 423 24.22 -8.65 3.99
N GLU A 424 24.32 -8.58 5.32
CA GLU A 424 25.40 -9.15 6.11
C GLU A 424 24.92 -9.93 7.34
N MET A 425 24.67 -11.23 7.15
CA MET A 425 24.18 -12.15 8.20
C MET A 425 24.99 -12.17 9.51
N ALA A 426 26.24 -11.67 9.48
CA ALA A 426 27.13 -11.61 10.63
C ALA A 426 27.06 -10.29 11.43
N VAL A 427 26.25 -9.31 11.01
CA VAL A 427 26.31 -7.92 11.49
C VAL A 427 25.07 -7.49 12.30
N ALA A 428 24.02 -8.31 12.42
CA ALA A 428 22.89 -8.04 13.33
C ALA A 428 23.31 -7.51 14.71
N LEU A 429 23.01 -6.23 14.97
CA LEU A 429 23.13 -5.62 16.30
C LEU A 429 21.86 -5.78 17.16
N GLY A 430 20.94 -6.65 16.71
CA GLY A 430 19.74 -7.07 17.44
C GLY A 430 20.08 -7.69 18.80
N VAL A 431 19.81 -6.92 19.86
CA VAL A 431 20.04 -7.24 21.28
C VAL A 431 19.76 -8.71 21.65
N ASP A 432 20.83 -9.45 22.00
CA ASP A 432 20.85 -10.71 22.76
C ASP A 432 19.77 -11.77 22.39
N GLY A 433 19.79 -12.28 21.14
CA GLY A 433 18.93 -13.41 20.73
C GLY A 433 19.52 -14.44 19.74
N HIS A 434 20.63 -14.13 19.07
CA HIS A 434 21.01 -14.84 17.83
C HIS A 434 22.04 -15.96 18.05
N ASN A 435 21.60 -17.07 18.65
CA ASN A 435 22.22 -18.39 18.39
C ASN A 435 21.19 -19.53 18.32
N LEU A 436 19.88 -19.22 18.41
CA LEU A 436 18.81 -20.22 18.39
C LEU A 436 17.94 -20.12 17.13
N ASN A 437 17.86 -18.96 16.46
CA ASN A 437 17.14 -18.81 15.18
C ASN A 437 17.71 -19.72 14.07
N SER A 438 19.04 -19.80 13.95
CA SER A 438 19.70 -20.71 13.01
C SER A 438 19.62 -22.20 13.38
N LEU A 439 19.02 -22.53 14.54
CA LEU A 439 18.86 -23.90 15.02
C LEU A 439 17.41 -24.39 14.98
N ILE A 440 16.43 -23.55 14.66
CA ILE A 440 15.05 -23.98 14.45
C ILE A 440 14.63 -23.59 13.05
N SER A 441 14.28 -24.57 12.22
CA SER A 441 13.80 -24.32 10.86
C SER A 441 12.36 -24.79 10.68
N LEU A 442 11.58 -24.01 9.92
CA LEU A 442 10.21 -24.32 9.53
C LEU A 442 10.15 -24.71 8.05
N TYR A 443 9.60 -25.89 7.74
CA TYR A 443 9.57 -26.36 6.34
C TYR A 443 8.42 -27.33 6.04
N PRO A 444 7.96 -27.43 4.79
CA PRO A 444 8.34 -26.55 3.67
C PRO A 444 7.79 -25.14 3.88
N ASN A 445 8.52 -24.13 3.43
CA ASN A 445 8.02 -22.78 3.23
C ASN A 445 8.27 -22.46 1.74
N PRO A 446 7.23 -22.21 0.91
CA PRO A 446 5.81 -22.19 1.24
C PRO A 446 5.20 -23.56 1.59
N VAL A 447 4.19 -23.58 2.46
CA VAL A 447 3.52 -24.78 2.99
C VAL A 447 2.11 -24.93 2.44
N SER A 448 1.68 -26.15 2.08
CA SER A 448 0.28 -26.41 1.70
C SER A 448 -0.56 -26.97 2.85
N ASN A 449 -0.05 -27.98 3.58
CA ASN A 449 -0.85 -28.74 4.54
C ASN A 449 -0.24 -28.86 5.93
N THR A 450 1.08 -29.01 6.03
CA THR A 450 1.75 -29.31 7.29
C THR A 450 3.11 -28.65 7.33
N LEU A 451 3.29 -27.77 8.31
CA LEU A 451 4.51 -27.05 8.58
C LEU A 451 5.33 -27.86 9.59
N ASN A 452 6.47 -28.40 9.18
CA ASN A 452 7.36 -29.14 10.05
C ASN A 452 8.29 -28.19 10.79
N ILE A 453 8.70 -28.59 11.98
CA ILE A 453 9.61 -27.88 12.86
C ILE A 453 10.80 -28.80 13.10
N ASP A 454 11.98 -28.42 12.62
CA ASP A 454 13.24 -29.05 13.02
C ASP A 454 13.89 -28.17 14.08
N ASN A 455 13.74 -28.57 15.35
CA ASN A 455 14.36 -27.92 16.49
C ASN A 455 15.68 -28.62 16.83
N ARG A 456 16.79 -28.01 16.41
CA ARG A 456 18.17 -28.45 16.71
C ARG A 456 18.75 -27.78 17.96
N THR A 457 17.93 -27.03 18.70
CA THR A 457 18.33 -26.48 19.99
C THR A 457 18.33 -27.57 21.07
N ASN A 458 19.01 -27.33 22.20
CA ASN A 458 18.90 -28.19 23.39
C ASN A 458 17.71 -27.80 24.29
N GLU A 459 16.87 -26.87 23.84
CA GLU A 459 15.78 -26.28 24.61
C GLU A 459 14.42 -26.77 24.10
N VAL A 460 13.44 -26.83 25.01
CA VAL A 460 12.08 -27.26 24.67
C VAL A 460 11.23 -26.09 24.19
N ILE A 461 10.41 -26.33 23.17
CA ILE A 461 9.39 -25.39 22.73
C ILE A 461 8.17 -25.54 23.66
N SER A 462 7.88 -24.53 24.49
CA SER A 462 6.78 -24.60 25.46
C SER A 462 5.44 -24.20 24.85
N ASN A 463 5.44 -23.26 23.91
CA ASN A 463 4.25 -22.72 23.28
C ASN A 463 4.54 -22.32 21.83
N ILE A 464 3.59 -22.54 20.93
CA ILE A 464 3.62 -22.04 19.56
C ILE A 464 2.32 -21.30 19.29
N ALA A 465 2.42 -20.08 18.76
CA ALA A 465 1.29 -19.25 18.36
C ALA A 465 1.50 -18.76 16.92
N ILE A 466 0.48 -18.92 16.09
CA ILE A 466 0.49 -18.45 14.70
C ILE A 466 -0.43 -17.24 14.61
N TYR A 467 0.08 -16.16 14.06
CA TYR A 467 -0.61 -14.90 13.84
C TYR A 467 -0.75 -14.63 12.34
N SER A 468 -1.85 -14.02 11.92
CA SER A 468 -1.94 -13.42 10.59
C SER A 468 -1.14 -12.12 10.53
N ILE A 469 -0.93 -11.58 9.32
CA ILE A 469 -0.26 -10.28 9.10
C ILE A 469 -0.90 -9.13 9.88
N ASN A 470 -2.21 -9.17 10.11
CA ASN A 470 -2.94 -8.17 10.90
C ASN A 470 -2.76 -8.34 12.42
N GLY A 471 -1.87 -9.23 12.87
CA GLY A 471 -1.59 -9.53 14.28
C GLY A 471 -2.68 -10.36 14.98
N MET A 472 -3.64 -10.92 14.24
CA MET A 472 -4.69 -11.76 14.82
C MET A 472 -4.16 -13.16 15.09
N LEU A 473 -4.31 -13.67 16.31
CA LEU A 473 -3.97 -15.06 16.65
C LEU A 473 -4.90 -16.03 15.91
N VAL A 474 -4.37 -16.77 14.94
CA VAL A 474 -5.12 -17.73 14.11
C VAL A 474 -5.01 -19.16 14.61
N LYS A 475 -3.89 -19.53 15.27
CA LYS A 475 -3.70 -20.85 15.84
C LYS A 475 -2.78 -20.83 17.05
N GLN A 476 -3.00 -21.72 18.00
CA GLN A 476 -2.12 -21.90 19.14
C GLN A 476 -1.95 -23.38 19.49
N VAL A 477 -0.72 -23.77 19.79
CA VAL A 477 -0.34 -25.10 20.27
C VAL A 477 0.33 -24.93 21.64
N PRO A 478 -0.44 -24.94 22.74
CA PRO A 478 0.13 -24.90 24.08
C PRO A 478 0.79 -26.24 24.43
N ASN A 479 1.89 -26.21 25.20
CA ASN A 479 2.69 -27.38 25.59
C ASN A 479 3.36 -28.10 24.40
N ALA A 480 4.03 -27.35 23.53
CA ALA A 480 4.59 -27.83 22.27
C ALA A 480 5.89 -28.65 22.39
N ALA A 481 6.22 -29.20 23.57
CA ALA A 481 7.54 -29.76 23.86
C ALA A 481 7.94 -30.96 22.96
N ASN A 482 6.96 -31.67 22.41
CA ASN A 482 7.17 -32.80 21.48
C ASN A 482 6.57 -32.54 20.08
N THR A 483 6.22 -31.30 19.77
CA THR A 483 5.60 -30.93 18.50
C THR A 483 6.68 -30.80 17.44
N THR A 484 6.67 -31.68 16.43
CA THR A 484 7.59 -31.63 15.27
C THR A 484 6.89 -31.15 14.01
N SER A 485 5.57 -30.98 14.02
CA SER A 485 4.82 -30.42 12.91
C SER A 485 3.49 -29.83 13.35
N ILE A 486 3.00 -28.86 12.58
CA ILE A 486 1.75 -28.15 12.77
C ILE A 486 0.91 -28.29 11.50
N PRO A 487 -0.31 -28.85 11.57
CA PRO A 487 -1.22 -28.79 10.43
C PRO A 487 -1.62 -27.33 10.20
N VAL A 488 -1.60 -26.90 8.95
CA VAL A 488 -1.92 -25.52 8.54
C VAL A 488 -2.86 -25.49 7.34
N SER A 489 -3.39 -26.65 6.93
CA SER A 489 -4.34 -26.79 5.82
C SER A 489 -5.61 -25.94 5.97
N GLU A 490 -5.97 -25.58 7.20
CA GLU A 490 -7.14 -24.76 7.52
C GLU A 490 -6.89 -23.25 7.35
N LEU A 491 -5.63 -22.83 7.25
CA LEU A 491 -5.26 -21.44 7.06
C LEU A 491 -5.49 -21.05 5.60
N GLN A 492 -5.97 -19.82 5.40
CA GLN A 492 -6.08 -19.23 4.06
C GLN A 492 -4.69 -19.00 3.48
N THR A 493 -4.57 -19.01 2.15
CA THR A 493 -3.35 -18.62 1.44
C THR A 493 -2.91 -17.22 1.90
N GLY A 494 -1.60 -17.04 2.08
CA GLY A 494 -1.02 -15.80 2.57
C GLY A 494 0.07 -16.00 3.62
N MET A 495 0.60 -14.89 4.12
CA MET A 495 1.71 -14.85 5.06
C MET A 495 1.26 -14.99 6.51
N TYR A 496 2.02 -15.74 7.31
CA TYR A 496 1.78 -15.94 8.74
C TYR A 496 3.07 -15.83 9.54
N PHE A 497 2.94 -15.32 10.77
CA PHE A 497 4.02 -15.25 11.74
C PHE A 497 3.85 -16.32 12.81
N VAL A 498 4.88 -17.12 13.05
CA VAL A 498 4.94 -18.15 14.07
C VAL A 498 5.80 -17.66 15.23
N LYS A 499 5.16 -17.39 16.35
CA LYS A 499 5.82 -17.10 17.62
C LYS A 499 6.02 -18.38 18.40
N MET A 500 7.25 -18.70 18.77
CA MET A 500 7.61 -19.86 19.60
C MET A 500 8.24 -19.41 20.91
N GLU A 501 7.79 -19.96 22.03
CA GLU A 501 8.47 -19.82 23.32
C GLU A 501 9.43 -20.99 23.49
N VAL A 502 10.73 -20.72 23.52
CA VAL A 502 11.80 -21.73 23.56
C VAL A 502 12.67 -21.46 24.78
N GLY A 503 12.65 -22.35 25.77
CA GLY A 503 13.28 -22.10 27.07
C GLY A 503 12.73 -20.83 27.73
N ASN A 504 13.58 -19.80 27.89
CA ASN A 504 13.20 -18.48 28.43
C ASN A 504 13.09 -17.39 27.35
N GLN A 505 13.14 -17.76 26.07
CA GLN A 505 13.15 -16.83 24.94
C GLN A 505 11.89 -16.97 24.09
N VAL A 506 11.65 -15.93 23.28
CA VAL A 506 10.58 -15.89 22.28
C VAL A 506 11.24 -15.74 20.93
N MET A 507 10.98 -16.67 20.03
CA MET A 507 11.46 -16.67 18.65
C MET A 507 10.28 -16.41 17.72
N ASN A 508 10.51 -15.71 16.61
CA ASN A 508 9.49 -15.45 15.60
C ASN A 508 10.00 -15.95 14.25
N TYR A 509 9.13 -16.59 13.49
CA TYR A 509 9.40 -17.09 12.14
C TYR A 509 8.28 -16.69 11.20
N LYS A 510 8.54 -16.62 9.91
CA LYS A 510 7.55 -16.39 8.85
C LYS A 510 7.32 -17.69 8.08
N PHE A 511 6.11 -17.91 7.61
CA PHE A 511 5.86 -18.88 6.53
C PHE A 511 4.70 -18.42 5.63
N ILE A 512 4.75 -18.86 4.38
CA ILE A 512 3.74 -18.60 3.35
C ILE A 512 2.86 -19.85 3.24
N LYS A 513 1.55 -19.69 3.40
CA LYS A 513 0.55 -20.73 3.12
C LYS A 513 0.18 -20.64 1.64
N LYS A 514 0.34 -21.75 0.90
CA LYS A 514 -0.17 -21.94 -0.48
C LYS A 514 -1.58 -22.49 -0.47
#